data_AF-A0A382RPE8-F1
#
_entry.id   AF-A0A382RPE8-F1
#
_cell.length_a   1.000
_cell.length_b   1.000
_cell.length_c   1.000
_cell.angle_alpha   90.00
_cell.angle_beta   90.00
_cell.angle_gamma   90.00
#
_symmetry.space_group_name_H-M   'P 1'
#
loop_
_entity.id
_entity.type
_entity.pdbx_description
1 polymer ?
#
loop_
_entity_poly.entity_id
_entity_poly.type
_entity_poly.pdbx_seq_one_letter_code
_entity_poly.pdbx_strand_id
1 'polypeptide(L)'
;VMGSTKFINCAVANDSGIGHMLSTKYCPLIKLFGHKDSKKFTPQHKNLIPITSSEFNSRDIKIIPTARVISEINKVIGWTIEH
;
A
#
# COMPACT_ATOMS: atom_id res chain seq x y z
N VAL A 1 -12.78 5.56 -10.35
CA VAL A 1 -11.66 4.94 -9.60
C VAL A 1 -10.58 4.41 -10.54
N MET A 2 -10.82 3.34 -11.32
CA MET A 2 -9.76 2.72 -12.16
C MET A 2 -9.13 3.65 -13.20
N GLY A 3 -9.90 4.47 -13.92
CA GLY A 3 -9.32 5.40 -14.90
C GLY A 3 -8.41 6.47 -14.27
N SER A 4 -8.66 6.82 -13.01
CA SER A 4 -7.93 7.84 -12.27
C SER A 4 -6.52 7.39 -11.88
N THR A 5 -6.24 6.08 -11.80
CA THR A 5 -4.92 5.57 -11.38
C THR A 5 -3.79 5.93 -12.34
N LYS A 6 -4.10 6.36 -13.57
CA LYS A 6 -3.12 6.93 -14.51
C LYS A 6 -2.58 8.30 -14.09
N PHE A 7 -3.28 8.98 -13.18
CA PHE A 7 -2.98 10.36 -12.76
C PHE A 7 -2.66 10.45 -11.25
N ILE A 8 -2.47 9.32 -10.58
CA ILE A 8 -2.17 9.24 -9.15
C ILE A 8 -0.69 8.90 -8.98
N ASN A 9 0.06 9.69 -8.22
CA ASN A 9 1.48 9.42 -7.94
C ASN A 9 1.68 8.22 -7.01
N CYS A 10 0.80 8.06 -6.01
CA CYS A 10 0.78 6.92 -5.10
C CYS A 10 -0.61 6.79 -4.48
N ALA A 11 -1.12 5.57 -4.36
CA ALA A 11 -2.37 5.27 -3.68
C ALA A 11 -2.11 4.51 -2.38
N VAL A 12 -2.93 4.75 -1.35
CA VAL A 12 -2.94 3.99 -0.10
C VAL A 12 -4.34 3.45 0.14
N ALA A 13 -4.47 2.16 0.39
CA ALA A 13 -5.76 1.54 0.70
C ALA A 13 -5.59 0.32 1.60
N ASN A 14 -6.65 -0.07 2.31
CA ASN A 14 -6.72 -1.37 2.98
C ASN A 14 -7.11 -2.49 1.99
N ASP A 15 -7.18 -3.72 2.49
CA ASP A 15 -7.74 -4.87 1.76
C ASP A 15 -9.28 -4.80 1.61
N SER A 16 -9.73 -3.87 0.76
CA SER A 16 -11.12 -3.65 0.39
C SER A 16 -11.31 -3.66 -1.12
N GLY A 17 -12.58 -3.70 -1.58
CA GLY A 17 -12.91 -3.64 -3.02
C GLY A 17 -12.32 -2.43 -3.74
N ILE A 18 -12.20 -1.28 -3.08
CA ILE A 18 -11.53 -0.09 -3.63
C ILE A 18 -10.02 -0.33 -3.77
N GLY A 19 -9.37 -0.95 -2.78
CA GLY A 19 -7.97 -1.36 -2.89
C GLY A 19 -7.71 -2.31 -4.07
N HIS A 20 -8.64 -3.23 -4.35
CA HIS A 20 -8.58 -4.07 -5.55
C HIS A 20 -8.77 -3.26 -6.84
N MET A 21 -9.74 -2.34 -6.88
CA MET A 21 -9.92 -1.44 -8.03
C MET A 21 -8.72 -0.52 -8.28
N LEU A 22 -7.93 -0.19 -7.26
CA LEU A 22 -6.71 0.61 -7.41
C LEU A 22 -5.53 -0.23 -7.96
N SER A 23 -5.59 -1.55 -7.91
CA SER A 23 -4.53 -2.49 -8.33
C SER A 23 -4.40 -2.64 -9.86
N THR A 24 -4.51 -1.52 -10.58
CA THR A 24 -4.50 -1.42 -12.06
C THR A 24 -3.11 -1.45 -12.68
N LYS A 25 -2.05 -1.49 -11.87
CA LYS A 25 -0.63 -1.32 -12.25
C LYS A 25 -0.22 0.06 -12.78
N TYR A 26 -1.13 1.02 -12.95
CA TYR A 26 -0.79 2.35 -13.45
C TYR A 26 -0.15 3.28 -12.41
N CYS A 27 -0.48 3.10 -11.13
CA CYS A 27 0.17 3.79 -10.01
C CYS A 27 0.70 2.79 -8.99
N PRO A 28 1.71 3.17 -8.19
CA PRO A 28 2.02 2.47 -6.96
C PRO A 28 0.82 2.44 -6.02
N LEU A 29 0.56 1.28 -5.43
CA LEU A 29 -0.46 1.07 -4.42
C LEU A 29 0.20 0.47 -3.18
N ILE A 30 0.21 1.24 -2.09
CA ILE A 30 0.53 0.73 -0.76
C ILE A 30 -0.74 0.14 -0.18
N LYS A 31 -0.76 -1.17 0.00
CA LYS A 31 -1.95 -1.90 0.47
C LYS A 31 -1.73 -2.41 1.90
N LEU A 32 -2.56 -1.95 2.83
CA LEU A 32 -2.46 -2.25 4.25
C LEU A 32 -3.24 -3.52 4.62
N PHE A 33 -2.59 -4.42 5.34
CA PHE A 33 -3.18 -5.68 5.81
C PHE A 33 -3.05 -5.81 7.33
N GLY A 34 -4.17 -6.13 8.00
CA GLY A 34 -4.15 -6.66 9.37
C GLY A 34 -3.98 -8.18 9.36
N HIS A 35 -4.96 -8.89 9.91
CA HIS A 35 -5.01 -10.36 10.00
C HIS A 35 -4.97 -11.15 8.66
N LYS A 36 -5.17 -10.50 7.51
CA LYS A 36 -5.25 -11.17 6.21
C LYS A 36 -3.87 -11.36 5.59
N ASP A 37 -3.63 -12.53 5.01
CA ASP A 37 -2.39 -12.83 4.28
C ASP A 37 -2.32 -12.10 2.93
N SER A 38 -1.44 -11.11 2.84
CA SER A 38 -1.25 -10.33 1.63
C SER A 38 -0.90 -11.18 0.41
N LYS A 39 -0.16 -12.30 0.57
CA LYS A 39 0.22 -13.19 -0.53
C LYS A 39 -0.97 -13.93 -1.15
N LYS A 40 -2.01 -14.19 -0.36
CA LYS A 40 -3.22 -14.88 -0.81
C LYS A 40 -4.21 -13.93 -1.49
N PHE A 41 -4.31 -12.71 -0.98
CA PHE A 41 -5.37 -11.76 -1.38
C PHE A 41 -4.90 -10.72 -2.40
N THR A 42 -3.70 -10.88 -2.94
CA THR A 42 -3.09 -9.83 -3.76
C THR A 42 -2.25 -10.38 -4.90
N PRO A 43 -2.44 -9.88 -6.13
CA PRO A 43 -1.55 -10.22 -7.24
C PRO A 43 -0.16 -9.65 -6.99
N GLN A 44 0.89 -10.43 -7.29
CA GLN A 44 2.27 -9.97 -7.17
C GLN A 44 2.65 -9.11 -8.37
N HIS A 45 2.92 -7.82 -8.14
CA HIS A 45 3.52 -6.94 -9.13
C HIS A 45 4.26 -5.78 -8.48
N LYS A 46 5.26 -5.23 -9.17
CA LYS A 46 6.14 -4.16 -8.64
C LYS A 46 5.42 -2.93 -8.07
N ASN A 47 4.29 -2.55 -8.68
CA ASN A 47 3.49 -1.39 -8.26
C ASN A 47 2.50 -1.70 -7.12
N LEU A 48 2.54 -2.89 -6.52
CA LEU A 48 1.71 -3.22 -5.36
C LEU A 48 2.63 -3.57 -4.20
N ILE A 49 2.57 -2.73 -3.18
CA ILE A 49 3.45 -2.76 -2.03
C ILE A 49 2.61 -3.12 -0.81
N PRO A 50 2.57 -4.40 -0.40
CA PRO A 50 1.87 -4.77 0.82
C PRO A 50 2.65 -4.25 2.04
N ILE A 51 1.94 -3.63 2.98
CA ILE A 51 2.43 -3.41 4.35
C ILE A 51 1.51 -4.19 5.28
N THR A 52 2.08 -5.11 6.07
CA THR A 52 1.29 -6.04 6.87
C THR A 52 1.54 -5.86 8.36
N SER A 53 0.52 -6.03 9.19
CA SER A 53 0.68 -6.01 10.66
C SER A 53 1.62 -7.10 11.17
N SER A 54 1.85 -8.16 10.37
CA SER A 54 2.81 -9.22 10.70
C SER A 54 4.26 -8.75 10.65
N GLU A 55 4.59 -7.66 9.95
CA GLU A 55 5.91 -6.96 10.08
C GLU A 55 6.15 -6.51 11.53
N PHE A 56 5.09 -6.36 12.32
CA PHE A 56 5.08 -5.89 13.71
C PHE A 56 4.57 -6.96 14.68
N ASN A 57 4.65 -8.24 14.32
CA ASN A 57 4.21 -9.38 15.15
C ASN A 57 2.75 -9.28 15.64
N SER A 58 1.86 -8.67 14.85
CA SER A 58 0.45 -8.50 15.21
C SER A 58 -0.50 -8.87 14.06
N ARG A 59 -1.77 -9.05 14.42
CA ARG A 59 -2.89 -9.22 13.47
C ARG A 59 -3.77 -7.97 13.39
N ASP A 60 -3.54 -6.98 14.24
CA ASP A 60 -4.28 -5.72 14.23
C ASP A 60 -3.60 -4.73 13.29
N ILE A 61 -4.35 -4.22 12.32
CA ILE A 61 -3.88 -3.21 11.36
C ILE A 61 -3.48 -1.90 12.05
N LYS A 62 -4.05 -1.60 13.23
CA LYS A 62 -3.73 -0.39 14.02
C LYS A 62 -2.30 -0.37 14.53
N ILE A 63 -1.60 -1.51 14.55
CA ILE A 63 -0.20 -1.56 14.93
C ILE A 63 0.71 -0.89 13.91
N ILE A 64 0.27 -0.77 12.65
CA ILE A 64 1.10 -0.30 11.54
C ILE A 64 1.38 1.19 11.80
N PRO A 65 2.64 1.57 12.07
CA PRO A 65 2.96 2.96 12.38
C PRO A 65 2.73 3.85 11.16
N THR A 66 2.13 5.03 11.34
CA THR A 66 1.95 5.99 10.24
C THR A 66 3.29 6.35 9.59
N ALA A 67 4.37 6.42 10.38
CA ALA A 67 5.73 6.65 9.88
C ALA A 67 6.21 5.58 8.89
N ARG A 68 5.86 4.30 9.10
CA ARG A 68 6.17 3.21 8.17
C ARG A 68 5.51 3.43 6.81
N VAL A 69 4.26 3.89 6.82
CA VAL A 69 3.47 4.15 5.60
C VAL A 69 4.02 5.37 4.87
N ILE A 70 4.28 6.48 5.58
CA ILE A 70 4.86 7.70 5.01
C ILE A 70 6.24 7.44 4.40
N SER A 71 7.09 6.68 5.09
CA SER A 71 8.41 6.30 4.58
C SER A 71 8.31 5.55 3.25
N GLU A 72 7.34 4.62 3.13
CA GLU A 72 7.14 3.92 1.86
C GLU A 72 6.61 4.87 0.79
N ILE A 73 5.63 5.72 1.09
CA ILE A 73 5.11 6.73 0.14
C ILE A 73 6.25 7.54 -0.44
N ASN A 74 7.09 8.13 0.42
CA ASN A 74 8.24 8.96 0.02
C ASN A 74 9.21 8.21 -0.89
N LYS A 75 9.50 6.95 -0.54
CA LYS A 75 10.34 6.08 -1.36
C LYS A 75 9.74 5.82 -2.75
N VAL A 76 8.43 5.61 -2.88
CA VAL A 76 7.81 5.35 -4.20
C VAL A 76 7.63 6.60 -5.05
N ILE A 77 7.37 7.76 -4.43
CA ILE A 77 7.22 9.03 -5.16
C ILE A 77 8.57 9.73 -5.40
N GLY A 78 9.66 9.23 -4.83
CA GLY A 78 11.00 9.80 -4.98
C GLY A 78 11.18 11.12 -4.24
N TRP A 79 10.43 11.35 -3.15
CA TRP A 79 10.60 12.54 -2.31
C TRP A 79 11.59 12.28 -1.19
N THR A 80 12.70 13.01 -1.20
CA THR A 80 13.60 13.16 -0.06
C THR A 80 13.15 14.39 0.71
N ILE A 81 12.90 14.26 2.02
CA ILE A 81 12.72 15.44 2.87
C ILE A 81 14.12 16.04 3.04
N GLU A 82 14.39 17.15 2.36
CA GLU A 82 15.57 17.96 2.67
C GLU A 82 15.37 18.54 4.08
N HIS A 83 16.32 18.25 4.97
CA HIS A 83 16.39 18.78 6.33
C HIS A 83 17.09 20.13 6.35
#